data_AF-D9W0H1-F1
#
_entry.id   AF-D9W0H1-F1
#
_cell.length_a   1.000
_cell.length_b   1.000
_cell.length_c   1.000
_cell.angle_alpha   90.00
_cell.angle_beta   90.00
_cell.angle_gamma   90.00
#
_symmetry.space_group_name_H-M   'P 1'
#
loop_
_entity.id
_entity.type
_entity.pdbx_description
1 polymer ?
#
loop_
_entity_poly.entity_id
_entity_poly.type
_entity_poly.pdbx_seq_one_letter_code
_entity_poly.pdbx_strand_id
1 'polypeptide(L)'
;MCDRHCVHPCPSRGNGFSRGSQGEPVDVDPMPVHRAPVRRRRVLPGIAMLTALVAGATGCTDGNGIGTSDPKGGGSSAAPAQPGKYRSLPQPCKAADAKRLKAMLPAADSLTTEQRERLYAGTADPSYDGDRHVGCRWNAQTPEGNLLLSVTFERVVSYDRATTSDDDKARQVYVRLLTAAKLPF
;
A
#
# COMPACT_ATOMS: atom_id res chain seq x y z
N MET A 1 36.34 32.31 39.92
CA MET A 1 36.97 32.21 38.59
C MET A 1 35.96 31.66 37.60
N CYS A 2 35.60 32.44 36.59
CA CYS A 2 35.42 32.03 35.18
C CYS A 2 35.22 33.32 34.41
N ASP A 3 36.26 33.66 33.65
CA ASP A 3 36.52 34.96 33.05
C ASP A 3 35.75 35.15 31.74
N ARG A 4 35.56 36.43 31.42
CA ARG A 4 35.10 36.98 30.15
C ARG A 4 36.01 36.51 29.02
N HIS A 5 35.43 36.25 27.84
CA HIS A 5 35.84 36.85 26.56
C HIS A 5 35.16 36.14 25.39
N CYS A 6 34.18 36.80 24.77
CA CYS A 6 33.89 36.67 23.34
C CYS A 6 33.58 38.07 22.82
N VAL A 7 34.63 38.71 22.31
CA VAL A 7 34.59 39.88 21.42
C VAL A 7 34.69 39.31 20.01
N HIS A 8 33.77 39.67 19.10
CA HIS A 8 33.99 39.95 17.66
C HIS A 8 32.66 39.94 16.86
N PRO A 9 32.61 40.62 15.69
CA PRO A 9 31.59 41.64 15.43
C PRO A 9 30.50 41.27 14.39
N CYS A 10 29.51 42.16 14.37
CA CYS A 10 28.37 42.29 13.45
C CYS A 10 28.78 42.32 11.95
N PRO A 11 28.13 41.57 11.05
CA PRO A 11 28.28 41.76 9.61
C PRO A 11 27.46 42.94 9.10
N SER A 12 28.12 43.68 8.20
CA SER A 12 27.76 44.97 7.62
C SER A 12 26.57 44.93 6.65
N ARG A 13 25.94 46.10 6.52
CA ARG A 13 24.89 46.47 5.56
C ARG A 13 25.33 46.22 4.10
N GLY A 14 24.45 45.60 3.33
CA GLY A 14 24.42 45.67 1.87
C GLY A 14 23.06 46.20 1.41
N ASN A 15 23.05 47.43 0.89
CA ASN A 15 21.90 48.09 0.26
C ASN A 15 21.60 47.46 -1.11
N GLY A 16 20.33 47.40 -1.49
CA GLY A 16 19.93 47.27 -2.89
C GLY A 16 18.63 46.53 -3.14
N PHE A 17 17.50 46.93 -2.54
CA PHE A 17 16.19 46.45 -2.97
C PHE A 17 15.56 47.47 -3.92
N SER A 18 15.65 47.17 -5.23
CA SER A 18 14.97 47.91 -6.28
C SER A 18 13.46 47.77 -6.13
N ARG A 19 12.79 48.94 -6.13
CA ARG A 19 11.35 49.13 -6.09
C ARG A 19 10.72 48.57 -7.38
N GLY A 20 10.25 47.32 -7.31
CA GLY A 20 9.41 46.70 -8.33
C GLY A 20 7.93 47.07 -8.12
N SER A 21 7.25 47.34 -9.23
CA SER A 21 5.87 47.82 -9.36
C SER A 21 4.86 47.07 -8.50
N GLN A 22 3.99 47.84 -7.83
CA GLN A 22 2.77 47.35 -7.19
C GLN A 22 1.85 46.77 -8.28
N GLY A 23 1.73 45.45 -8.31
CA GLY A 23 0.62 44.77 -8.97
C GLY A 23 -0.60 44.86 -8.06
N GLU A 24 -1.70 45.32 -8.64
CA GLU A 24 -3.03 45.37 -8.01
C GLU A 24 -3.43 43.98 -7.48
N PRO A 25 -3.96 43.86 -6.26
CA PRO A 25 -4.47 42.59 -5.77
C PRO A 25 -5.75 42.24 -6.54
N VAL A 26 -5.69 41.16 -7.32
CA VAL A 26 -6.89 40.51 -7.86
C VAL A 26 -7.68 39.94 -6.68
N ASP A 27 -8.82 40.56 -6.40
CA ASP A 27 -9.83 40.09 -5.44
C ASP A 27 -10.42 38.79 -5.98
N VAL A 28 -10.03 37.66 -5.38
CA VAL A 28 -10.56 36.35 -5.74
C VAL A 28 -11.76 36.07 -4.84
N ASP A 29 -12.95 36.33 -5.37
CA ASP A 29 -14.22 36.07 -4.71
C ASP A 29 -14.29 34.60 -4.25
N PRO A 30 -14.49 34.31 -2.94
CA PRO A 30 -14.56 32.94 -2.46
C PRO A 30 -15.84 32.26 -2.94
N MET A 31 -15.68 31.17 -3.68
CA MET A 31 -16.77 30.30 -4.16
C MET A 31 -17.76 29.96 -3.04
N PRO A 32 -19.08 30.02 -3.29
CA PRO A 32 -20.09 29.65 -2.31
C PRO A 32 -20.02 28.15 -2.00
N VAL A 33 -19.66 27.83 -0.76
CA VAL A 33 -19.67 26.45 -0.24
C VAL A 33 -21.12 26.05 0.01
N HIS A 34 -21.75 25.39 -0.96
CA HIS A 34 -23.04 24.75 -0.76
C HIS A 34 -22.90 23.58 0.21
N ARG A 35 -23.23 23.81 1.49
CA ARG A 35 -23.43 22.72 2.46
C ARG A 35 -24.69 21.94 2.09
N ALA A 36 -24.50 20.72 1.60
CA ALA A 36 -25.58 19.75 1.50
C ALA A 36 -26.15 19.42 2.90
N PRO A 37 -27.47 19.31 3.07
CA PRO A 37 -28.06 18.91 4.34
C PRO A 37 -27.75 17.43 4.63
N VAL A 38 -27.08 17.17 5.76
CA VAL A 38 -26.87 15.81 6.28
C VAL A 38 -28.20 15.25 6.74
N ARG A 39 -28.76 14.30 5.98
CA ARG A 39 -29.97 13.57 6.35
C ARG A 39 -29.66 12.59 7.49
N ARG A 40 -29.93 12.99 8.73
CA ARG A 40 -29.83 12.10 9.91
C ARG A 40 -30.91 11.02 9.81
N ARG A 41 -30.49 9.78 9.51
CA ARG A 41 -31.35 8.60 9.56
C ARG A 41 -31.58 8.28 11.04
N ARG A 42 -32.81 8.45 11.55
CA ARG A 42 -33.19 7.98 12.88
C ARG A 42 -33.13 6.46 12.88
N VAL A 43 -32.27 5.89 13.71
CA VAL A 43 -32.25 4.46 14.03
C VAL A 43 -33.17 4.28 15.25
N LEU A 44 -34.21 3.46 15.08
CA LEU A 44 -35.11 3.05 16.17
C LEU A 44 -34.43 1.95 17.01
N PRO A 45 -34.53 1.98 18.36
CA PRO A 45 -34.02 0.91 19.20
C PRO A 45 -35.03 -0.26 19.22
N GLY A 46 -34.60 -1.42 18.73
CA GLY A 46 -35.34 -2.67 18.79
C GLY A 46 -34.80 -3.58 19.89
N ILE A 47 -35.70 -4.13 20.70
CA ILE A 47 -35.46 -4.80 21.99
C ILE A 47 -35.39 -6.34 21.82
N ALA A 48 -34.43 -6.96 22.54
CA ALA A 48 -34.40 -8.34 23.10
C ALA A 48 -34.27 -9.55 22.13
N MET A 49 -33.83 -10.77 22.53
CA MET A 49 -33.82 -11.49 23.82
C MET A 49 -32.61 -12.43 23.97
N LEU A 50 -32.27 -12.73 25.24
CA LEU A 50 -31.44 -13.85 25.68
C LEU A 50 -32.16 -15.19 25.48
N THR A 51 -31.44 -16.21 25.01
CA THR A 51 -31.78 -17.63 25.27
C THR A 51 -30.51 -18.39 25.64
N ALA A 52 -30.47 -18.85 26.90
CA ALA A 52 -29.56 -19.89 27.37
C ALA A 52 -30.26 -21.24 27.23
N LEU A 53 -29.58 -22.24 26.68
CA LEU A 53 -30.02 -23.64 26.72
C LEU A 53 -28.91 -24.50 27.32
N VAL A 54 -29.26 -25.16 28.42
CA VAL A 54 -28.51 -26.18 29.14
C VAL A 54 -29.17 -27.54 28.85
N ALA A 55 -28.37 -28.61 28.98
CA ALA A 55 -28.68 -30.06 29.00
C ALA A 55 -28.58 -30.77 27.64
N GLY A 56 -28.02 -31.98 27.53
CA GLY A 56 -27.71 -32.96 28.57
C GLY A 56 -26.78 -34.09 28.11
N ALA A 57 -26.50 -34.96 29.08
CA ALA A 57 -25.50 -36.02 29.13
C ALA A 57 -25.86 -37.31 28.36
N THR A 58 -24.84 -38.10 28.01
CA THR A 58 -24.72 -39.58 28.14
C THR A 58 -23.27 -39.95 27.76
N GLY A 59 -22.57 -40.94 28.32
CA GLY A 59 -22.96 -41.95 29.28
C GLY A 59 -21.75 -42.55 30.01
N CYS A 60 -22.06 -43.25 31.10
CA CYS A 60 -21.14 -44.01 31.93
C CYS A 60 -20.89 -45.40 31.33
N THR A 61 -19.65 -45.88 31.40
CA THR A 61 -19.35 -47.30 31.60
C THR A 61 -18.17 -47.43 32.55
N ASP A 62 -18.43 -47.99 33.74
CA ASP A 62 -17.45 -48.41 34.73
C ASP A 62 -16.48 -49.46 34.18
N GLY A 63 -15.19 -49.30 34.47
CA GLY A 63 -14.12 -50.21 34.10
C GLY A 63 -12.93 -50.05 35.04
N ASN A 64 -12.96 -50.82 36.13
CA ASN A 64 -11.97 -50.89 37.19
C ASN A 64 -10.59 -51.33 36.65
N GLY A 65 -9.60 -50.44 36.67
CA GLY A 65 -8.22 -50.77 36.32
C GLY A 65 -7.25 -49.62 36.64
N ILE A 66 -6.50 -49.77 37.74
CA ILE A 66 -5.37 -48.90 38.09
C ILE A 66 -4.31 -49.06 37.00
N GLY A 67 -4.26 -48.05 36.13
CA GLY A 67 -3.24 -47.85 35.12
C GLY A 67 -3.39 -46.42 34.63
N THR A 68 -2.69 -45.49 35.26
CA THR A 68 -2.54 -44.09 34.80
C THR A 68 -1.78 -44.09 33.48
N SER A 69 -2.50 -44.43 32.42
CA SER A 69 -2.16 -44.03 31.07
C SER A 69 -2.83 -42.69 30.87
N ASP A 70 -2.10 -41.61 31.08
CA ASP A 70 -2.50 -40.28 30.62
C ASP A 70 -2.81 -40.39 29.11
N PRO A 71 -4.05 -40.17 28.66
CA PRO A 71 -4.30 -39.93 27.25
C PRO A 71 -3.84 -38.51 26.98
N LYS A 72 -2.52 -38.31 26.91
CA LYS A 72 -1.95 -37.19 26.19
C LYS A 72 -2.13 -37.51 24.72
N GLY A 73 -3.39 -37.50 24.29
CA GLY A 73 -3.77 -37.45 22.89
C GLY A 73 -3.18 -36.16 22.37
N GLY A 74 -1.95 -36.27 21.86
CA GLY A 74 -1.28 -35.22 21.13
C GLY A 74 -2.09 -34.98 19.88
N GLY A 75 -3.13 -34.16 19.98
CA GLY A 75 -3.83 -33.63 18.84
C GLY A 75 -2.75 -33.01 17.96
N SER A 76 -2.52 -33.61 16.79
CA SER A 76 -1.62 -33.06 15.79
C SER A 76 -2.17 -31.69 15.41
N SER A 77 -1.69 -30.64 16.08
CA SER A 77 -1.97 -29.28 15.65
C SER A 77 -1.40 -29.16 14.24
N ALA A 78 -2.25 -28.87 13.28
CA ALA A 78 -1.82 -28.62 11.91
C ALA A 78 -0.73 -27.54 11.93
N ALA A 79 0.33 -27.76 11.14
CA ALA A 79 1.38 -26.77 11.00
C ALA A 79 0.78 -25.47 10.43
N PRO A 80 1.17 -24.30 10.94
CA PRO A 80 0.63 -23.03 10.47
C PRO A 80 0.94 -22.83 8.99
N ALA A 81 0.05 -22.12 8.28
CA ALA A 81 0.24 -21.81 6.87
C ALA A 81 1.53 -21.00 6.65
N GLN A 82 2.22 -21.30 5.54
CA GLN A 82 3.53 -20.70 5.25
C GLN A 82 3.44 -19.18 5.03
N PRO A 83 4.44 -18.41 5.48
CA PRO A 83 4.53 -16.99 5.19
C PRO A 83 4.85 -16.73 3.70
N GLY A 84 4.54 -15.53 3.23
CA GLY A 84 4.78 -15.14 1.84
C GLY A 84 6.25 -15.12 1.45
N LYS A 85 6.52 -15.38 0.17
CA LYS A 85 7.88 -15.49 -0.41
C LYS A 85 8.79 -14.29 -0.14
N TYR A 86 8.24 -13.07 -0.13
CA TYR A 86 9.03 -11.83 -0.04
C TYR A 86 8.87 -11.18 1.34
N ARG A 87 10.01 -10.93 2.00
CA ARG A 87 10.06 -10.16 3.25
C ARG A 87 9.93 -8.66 3.01
N SER A 88 10.48 -8.16 1.91
CA SER A 88 10.40 -6.76 1.45
C SER A 88 9.97 -6.74 -0.01
N LEU A 89 9.33 -5.65 -0.44
CA LEU A 89 8.91 -5.53 -1.84
C LEU A 89 10.12 -5.32 -2.76
N PRO A 90 10.13 -5.94 -3.96
CA PRO A 90 11.16 -5.70 -4.95
C PRO A 90 11.16 -4.24 -5.45
N GLN A 91 12.29 -3.80 -6.00
CA GLN A 91 12.38 -2.46 -6.62
C GLN A 91 11.51 -2.39 -7.89
N PRO A 92 10.44 -1.60 -7.93
CA PRO A 92 9.44 -1.65 -9.00
C PRO A 92 9.98 -1.21 -10.36
N CYS A 93 10.87 -0.21 -10.41
CA CYS A 93 11.45 0.26 -11.68
C CYS A 93 12.41 -0.74 -12.34
N LYS A 94 12.81 -1.80 -11.62
CA LYS A 94 13.65 -2.89 -12.17
C LYS A 94 12.85 -4.14 -12.51
N ALA A 95 11.52 -4.10 -12.36
CA ALA A 95 10.66 -5.26 -12.59
C ALA A 95 10.49 -5.60 -14.08
N ALA A 96 10.53 -4.59 -14.95
CA ALA A 96 10.45 -4.75 -16.39
C ALA A 96 11.85 -4.76 -17.01
N ASP A 97 12.14 -5.73 -17.87
CA ASP A 97 13.40 -5.77 -18.58
C ASP A 97 13.48 -4.67 -19.66
N ALA A 98 14.69 -4.22 -19.96
CA ALA A 98 14.91 -3.11 -20.89
C ALA A 98 14.40 -3.40 -22.31
N LYS A 99 14.40 -4.66 -22.75
CA LYS A 99 13.91 -5.03 -24.09
C LYS A 99 12.39 -4.87 -24.15
N ARG A 100 11.67 -5.35 -23.14
CA ARG A 100 10.22 -5.20 -23.04
C ARG A 100 9.79 -3.75 -22.85
N LEU A 101 10.51 -2.98 -22.04
CA LEU A 101 10.26 -1.53 -21.90
C LEU A 101 10.39 -0.82 -23.25
N LYS A 102 11.47 -1.04 -24.01
CA LYS A 102 11.66 -0.45 -25.34
C LYS A 102 10.57 -0.84 -26.34
N ALA A 103 10.06 -2.07 -26.25
CA ALA A 103 9.00 -2.55 -27.13
C ALA A 103 7.63 -1.91 -26.82
N MET A 104 7.31 -1.69 -25.55
CA MET A 104 6.03 -1.09 -25.12
C MET A 104 6.06 0.44 -25.10
N LEU A 105 7.24 1.04 -24.96
CA LEU A 105 7.46 2.47 -24.81
C LEU A 105 8.56 2.93 -25.79
N PRO A 106 8.30 2.92 -27.10
CA PRO A 106 9.25 3.42 -28.08
C PRO A 106 9.60 4.89 -27.77
N ALA A 107 10.89 5.17 -27.64
CA ALA A 107 11.39 6.52 -27.43
C ALA A 107 11.30 7.31 -28.74
N ALA A 108 10.87 8.58 -28.65
CA ALA A 108 10.93 9.48 -29.79
C ALA A 108 12.37 9.71 -30.27
N ASP A 109 12.57 9.80 -31.58
CA ASP A 109 13.90 10.02 -32.19
C ASP A 109 14.54 11.34 -31.77
N SER A 110 13.74 12.31 -31.32
CA SER A 110 14.19 13.61 -30.82
C SER A 110 14.84 13.54 -29.43
N LEU A 111 14.72 12.42 -28.70
CA LEU A 111 15.30 12.29 -27.36
C LEU A 111 16.81 12.04 -27.43
N THR A 112 17.56 12.80 -26.62
CA THR A 112 18.98 12.53 -26.37
C THR A 112 19.17 11.18 -25.67
N THR A 113 20.40 10.67 -25.66
CA THR A 113 20.74 9.42 -24.96
C THR A 113 20.36 9.50 -23.48
N GLU A 114 20.69 10.61 -22.80
CA GLU A 114 20.41 10.83 -21.38
C GLU A 114 18.90 10.89 -21.10
N GLN A 115 18.13 11.51 -22.01
CA GLN A 115 16.67 11.55 -21.89
C GLN A 115 16.05 10.16 -22.07
N ARG A 116 16.59 9.35 -22.99
CA ARG A 116 16.19 7.95 -23.17
C ARG A 116 16.53 7.10 -21.94
N GLU A 117 17.70 7.28 -21.35
CA GLU A 117 18.08 6.59 -20.12
C GLU A 117 17.15 6.95 -18.97
N ARG A 118 16.81 8.24 -18.80
CA ARG A 118 15.83 8.67 -17.78
C ARG A 118 14.44 8.13 -18.05
N LEU A 119 14.00 8.11 -19.31
CA LEU A 119 12.73 7.50 -19.70
C LEU A 119 12.70 6.04 -19.22
N TYR A 120 13.69 5.23 -19.60
CA TYR A 120 13.69 3.80 -19.27
C TYR A 120 14.03 3.49 -17.81
N ALA A 121 14.69 4.39 -17.09
CA ALA A 121 14.87 4.28 -15.64
C ALA A 121 13.54 4.30 -14.87
N GLY A 122 12.52 4.92 -15.45
CA GLY A 122 11.20 5.07 -14.83
C GLY A 122 11.22 6.05 -13.65
N THR A 123 10.03 6.40 -13.19
CA THR A 123 9.82 7.24 -12.00
C THR A 123 9.21 6.37 -10.92
N ALA A 124 9.86 6.30 -9.76
CA ALA A 124 9.31 5.63 -8.60
C ALA A 124 8.00 6.30 -8.19
N ASP A 125 6.99 5.49 -7.87
CA ASP A 125 5.70 5.91 -7.34
C ASP A 125 5.62 5.41 -5.89
N PRO A 126 6.13 6.20 -4.93
CA PRO A 126 6.24 5.77 -3.54
C PRO A 126 4.89 5.78 -2.85
N SER A 127 4.67 4.80 -1.97
CA SER A 127 3.55 4.76 -1.02
C SER A 127 4.00 5.26 0.35
N TYR A 128 3.05 5.76 1.14
CA TYR A 128 3.26 5.98 2.57
C TYR A 128 3.62 4.67 3.30
N ASP A 129 3.03 3.56 2.86
CA ASP A 129 3.35 2.21 3.35
C ASP A 129 4.15 1.45 2.28
N GLY A 130 5.45 1.74 2.21
CA GLY A 130 6.39 1.14 1.25
C GLY A 130 6.66 -0.35 1.48
N ASP A 131 6.30 -0.89 2.66
CA ASP A 131 6.39 -2.32 2.94
C ASP A 131 5.18 -3.09 2.39
N ARG A 132 4.06 -2.40 2.15
CA ARG A 132 2.84 -2.99 1.59
C ARG A 132 2.60 -2.67 0.14
N HIS A 133 3.02 -1.50 -0.34
CA HIS A 133 2.78 -1.07 -1.71
C HIS A 133 3.94 -0.23 -2.24
N VAL A 134 4.44 -0.56 -3.42
CA VAL A 134 5.40 0.30 -4.15
C VAL A 134 5.10 0.26 -5.64
N GLY A 135 5.32 1.38 -6.33
CA GLY A 135 5.09 1.48 -7.76
C GLY A 135 6.26 2.04 -8.55
N CYS A 136 6.23 1.82 -9.85
CA CYS A 136 7.02 2.55 -10.82
C CYS A 136 6.17 2.87 -12.04
N ARG A 137 6.47 4.01 -12.65
CA ARG A 137 5.73 4.55 -13.77
C ARG A 137 6.68 5.00 -14.87
N TRP A 138 6.24 4.81 -16.10
CA TRP A 138 6.89 5.32 -17.29
C TRP A 138 5.85 6.03 -18.15
N ASN A 139 6.31 7.06 -18.86
CA ASN A 139 5.50 7.81 -19.81
C ASN A 139 6.35 8.10 -21.05
N ALA A 140 5.94 7.60 -22.20
CA ALA A 140 6.57 7.87 -23.49
C ALA A 140 5.60 8.62 -24.40
N GLN A 141 6.11 9.62 -25.10
CA GLN A 141 5.37 10.35 -26.12
C GLN A 141 5.69 9.76 -27.49
N THR A 142 4.64 9.42 -28.24
CA THR A 142 4.70 8.91 -29.62
C THR A 142 3.88 9.82 -30.54
N PRO A 143 4.09 9.79 -31.87
CA PRO A 143 3.24 10.52 -32.80
C PRO A 143 1.75 10.16 -32.67
N GLU A 144 1.43 8.95 -32.23
CA GLU A 144 0.07 8.42 -32.04
C GLU A 144 -0.53 8.80 -30.67
N GLY A 145 0.29 9.26 -29.72
CA GLY A 145 -0.15 9.70 -28.40
C GLY A 145 0.78 9.33 -27.25
N ASN A 146 0.26 9.44 -26.02
CA ASN A 146 0.99 9.13 -24.80
C ASN A 146 0.83 7.65 -24.43
N LEU A 147 1.95 6.96 -24.27
CA LEU A 147 2.00 5.59 -23.77
C LEU A 147 2.37 5.61 -22.29
N LEU A 148 1.49 5.05 -21.46
CA LEU A 148 1.66 4.98 -20.02
C LEU A 148 1.86 3.53 -19.60
N LEU A 149 2.89 3.28 -18.82
CA LEU A 149 3.11 1.99 -18.16
C LEU A 149 3.24 2.21 -16.67
N SER A 150 2.53 1.39 -15.90
CA SER A 150 2.70 1.30 -14.45
C SER A 150 2.92 -0.14 -14.04
N VAL A 151 3.81 -0.32 -13.06
CA VAL A 151 4.00 -1.59 -12.37
C VAL A 151 3.90 -1.31 -10.88
N THR A 152 3.04 -2.04 -10.19
CA THR A 152 2.88 -1.96 -8.74
C THR A 152 3.13 -3.32 -8.12
N PHE A 153 3.76 -3.31 -6.96
CA PHE A 153 3.90 -4.47 -6.10
C PHE A 153 3.06 -4.25 -4.85
N GLU A 154 2.24 -5.24 -4.52
CA GLU A 154 1.44 -5.26 -3.30
C GLU A 154 1.79 -6.50 -2.48
N ARG A 155 2.03 -6.30 -1.18
CA ARG A 155 2.21 -7.40 -0.25
C ARG A 155 0.86 -7.93 0.20
N VAL A 156 0.56 -9.17 -0.18
CA VAL A 156 -0.66 -9.86 0.25
C VAL A 156 -0.37 -10.70 1.48
N VAL A 157 -1.24 -10.56 2.48
CA VAL A 157 -1.19 -11.32 3.74
C VAL A 157 -2.51 -12.03 3.95
N SER A 158 -2.45 -13.33 4.23
CA SER A 158 -3.56 -14.06 4.80
C SER A 158 -3.69 -13.74 6.29
N TYR A 159 -4.89 -13.36 6.71
CA TYR A 159 -5.22 -13.22 8.13
C TYR A 159 -5.72 -14.54 8.74
N ASP A 160 -6.15 -15.49 7.90
CA ASP A 160 -6.43 -16.85 8.32
C ASP A 160 -5.19 -17.73 8.10
N ARG A 161 -4.26 -17.64 9.05
CA ARG A 161 -2.99 -18.38 9.05
C ARG A 161 -3.16 -19.86 9.36
N ALA A 162 -4.35 -20.30 9.78
CA ALA A 162 -4.61 -21.72 10.02
C ALA A 162 -4.92 -22.46 8.71
N THR A 163 -5.51 -21.77 7.73
CA THR A 163 -6.04 -22.45 6.52
C THR A 163 -5.43 -21.97 5.21
N THR A 164 -4.99 -20.71 5.12
CA THR A 164 -4.64 -20.09 3.85
C THR A 164 -3.24 -19.46 3.92
N SER A 165 -2.35 -19.87 3.02
CA SER A 165 -1.02 -19.26 2.90
C SER A 165 -1.08 -17.87 2.27
N ASP A 166 -0.04 -17.06 2.48
CA ASP A 166 0.06 -15.74 1.83
C ASP A 166 0.11 -15.87 0.30
N ASP A 167 0.76 -16.90 -0.22
CA ASP A 167 0.89 -17.16 -1.66
C ASP A 167 -0.45 -17.60 -2.27
N ASP A 168 -1.21 -18.46 -1.59
CA ASP A 168 -2.57 -18.83 -2.03
C ASP A 168 -3.49 -17.62 -2.04
N LYS A 169 -3.38 -16.77 -1.01
CA LYS A 169 -4.14 -15.53 -0.94
C LYS A 169 -3.75 -14.58 -2.08
N ALA A 170 -2.47 -14.44 -2.37
CA ALA A 170 -1.97 -13.64 -3.49
C ALA A 170 -2.51 -14.16 -4.84
N ARG A 171 -2.53 -15.48 -5.03
CA ARG A 171 -3.09 -16.11 -6.23
C ARG A 171 -4.57 -15.81 -6.40
N GLN A 172 -5.36 -15.88 -5.32
CA GLN A 172 -6.79 -15.52 -5.36
C GLN A 172 -7.00 -14.05 -5.76
N VAL A 173 -6.21 -13.13 -5.19
CA VAL A 173 -6.26 -11.71 -5.55
C VAL A 173 -5.91 -11.50 -7.03
N TYR A 174 -4.84 -12.15 -7.51
CA TYR A 174 -4.42 -12.08 -8.91
C TYR A 174 -5.52 -12.55 -9.87
N VAL A 175 -6.08 -13.75 -9.64
CA VAL A 175 -7.16 -14.32 -10.47
C VAL A 175 -8.37 -13.38 -10.50
N ARG A 176 -8.75 -12.79 -9.36
CA ARG A 176 -9.84 -11.82 -9.28
C ARG A 176 -9.57 -10.58 -10.14
N LEU A 177 -8.36 -10.00 -10.06
CA LEU A 177 -7.99 -8.82 -10.83
C LEU A 177 -7.94 -9.11 -12.33
N LEU A 178 -7.37 -10.25 -12.71
CA LEU A 178 -7.28 -10.69 -14.11
C LEU A 178 -8.68 -10.90 -14.71
N THR A 179 -9.57 -11.55 -13.96
CA THR A 179 -10.98 -11.74 -14.36
C THR A 179 -11.72 -10.41 -14.50
N ALA A 180 -11.56 -9.49 -13.54
CA ALA A 180 -12.18 -8.17 -13.59
C ALA A 180 -11.69 -7.34 -14.80
N ALA A 181 -10.41 -7.51 -15.16
CA ALA A 181 -9.80 -6.89 -16.34
C ALA A 181 -10.15 -7.58 -17.67
N LYS A 182 -10.84 -8.74 -17.64
CA LYS A 182 -11.18 -9.55 -18.83
C LYS A 182 -9.95 -9.93 -19.66
N LEU A 183 -8.84 -10.21 -18.98
CA LEU A 183 -7.61 -10.69 -19.61
C LEU A 183 -7.61 -12.23 -19.72
N PRO A 184 -6.88 -12.80 -20.69
CA PRO A 184 -6.78 -14.25 -20.84
C PRO A 184 -5.98 -14.91 -19.70
N PHE A 185 -6.31 -16.18 -19.43
CA PHE A 185 -5.58 -17.07 -18.51
C PHE A 185 -4.53 -17.91 -19.23
#